data_AF-A0A1Q6UYY5-F1
#
_entry.id   AF-A0A1Q6UYY5-F1
#
_cell.length_a   1.000
_cell.length_b   1.000
_cell.length_c   1.000
_cell.angle_alpha   90.00
_cell.angle_beta   90.00
_cell.angle_gamma   90.00
#
_symmetry.space_group_name_H-M   'P 1'
#
loop_
_entity.id
_entity.type
_entity.pdbx_description
1 polymer ?
#
loop_
_entity_poly.entity_id
_entity_poly.type
_entity_poly.pdbx_seq_one_letter_code
_entity_poly.pdbx_strand_id
1 'polypeptide(L)'
;MEQAGNSFGFVSSEIDTHMSKNNEWGAVAYLTQSIYGRCTSSTSCTEVGINNKSFITGYGAPAGSDTSASNGTYNTSLGKDASTTGTIYGIYDMSGGAYEYVMGVYNKTIGESGFSSLPDTKYYNNYTETSYTGHALTETKNWYSDVASFIDTSYPWFGRGGNYNYGANAGVLDFSNFSGISGSIMSSRPVISNK
;
A
#
# COMPACT_ATOMS: atom_id res chain seq x y z
N MET A 1 -17.91 2.06 -13.02
CA MET A 1 -18.87 1.67 -11.97
C MET A 1 -20.28 2.21 -12.28
N GLU A 2 -20.65 2.24 -13.57
CA GLU A 2 -21.92 2.80 -14.07
C GLU A 2 -22.83 1.67 -14.53
N GLN A 3 -23.47 1.01 -13.57
CA GLN A 3 -24.52 0.05 -13.90
C GLN A 3 -25.73 0.33 -13.01
N ALA A 4 -26.86 0.62 -13.64
CA ALA A 4 -28.15 0.70 -12.95
C ALA A 4 -28.42 -0.66 -12.29
N GLY A 5 -28.72 -0.65 -10.98
CA GLY A 5 -28.88 -1.88 -10.21
C GLY A 5 -27.57 -2.62 -9.92
N ASN A 6 -26.43 -1.92 -9.84
CA ASN A 6 -25.18 -2.56 -9.42
C ASN A 6 -25.34 -3.21 -8.04
N SER A 7 -24.70 -4.37 -7.85
CA SER A 7 -24.83 -5.18 -6.64
C SER A 7 -24.28 -4.52 -5.37
N PHE A 8 -23.58 -3.39 -5.50
CA PHE A 8 -22.99 -2.65 -4.40
C PHE A 8 -23.82 -1.42 -3.98
N GLY A 9 -24.88 -1.08 -4.71
CA GLY A 9 -25.74 0.07 -4.41
C GLY A 9 -25.09 1.44 -4.63
N PHE A 10 -23.97 1.53 -5.34
CA PHE A 10 -23.28 2.81 -5.55
C PHE A 10 -24.02 3.73 -6.52
N VAL A 11 -24.11 5.01 -6.18
CA VAL A 11 -24.63 6.08 -7.03
C VAL A 11 -23.47 6.93 -7.52
N SER A 12 -23.26 7.02 -8.84
CA SER A 12 -22.07 7.67 -9.42
C SER A 12 -21.94 9.15 -9.09
N SER A 13 -23.06 9.85 -8.84
CA SER A 13 -23.04 11.23 -8.38
C SER A 13 -22.59 11.40 -6.93
N GLU A 14 -22.57 10.31 -6.15
CA GLU A 14 -22.22 10.32 -4.73
C GLU A 14 -20.80 9.79 -4.49
N ILE A 15 -20.32 8.86 -5.32
CA ILE A 15 -18.98 8.26 -5.14
C ILE A 15 -17.91 8.87 -6.06
N ASP A 16 -16.69 8.96 -5.54
CA ASP A 16 -15.45 9.15 -6.30
C ASP A 16 -14.63 7.86 -6.26
N THR A 17 -14.01 7.54 -7.39
CA THR A 17 -13.15 6.37 -7.52
C THR A 17 -11.84 6.81 -8.14
N HIS A 18 -10.74 6.62 -7.42
CA HIS A 18 -9.42 7.10 -7.82
C HIS A 18 -8.34 6.10 -7.45
N MET A 19 -7.16 6.30 -8.01
CA MET A 19 -5.96 5.61 -7.56
C MET A 19 -5.60 6.03 -6.14
N SER A 20 -5.24 5.08 -5.27
CA SER A 20 -4.84 5.39 -3.89
C SER A 20 -3.76 6.45 -3.85
N LYS A 21 -3.95 7.43 -2.97
CA LYS A 21 -2.92 8.36 -2.54
C LYS A 21 -2.05 7.76 -1.44
N ASN A 22 -0.91 8.40 -1.18
CA ASN A 22 -0.01 7.97 -0.13
C ASN A 22 -0.63 8.17 1.26
N ASN A 23 -1.41 9.23 1.46
CA ASN A 23 -2.14 9.45 2.71
C ASN A 23 -3.21 8.39 2.98
N GLU A 24 -3.85 7.86 1.93
CA GLU A 24 -4.83 6.78 2.03
C GLU A 24 -4.17 5.43 2.36
N TRP A 25 -3.03 5.12 1.74
CA TRP A 25 -2.20 3.98 2.16
C TRP A 25 -1.79 4.13 3.62
N GLY A 26 -1.29 5.31 4.02
CA GLY A 26 -0.86 5.59 5.38
C GLY A 26 -1.97 5.41 6.41
N ALA A 27 -3.21 5.80 6.08
CA ALA A 27 -4.37 5.57 6.94
C ALA A 27 -4.61 4.07 7.18
N VAL A 28 -4.52 3.25 6.12
CA VAL A 28 -4.64 1.79 6.24
C VAL A 28 -3.46 1.20 7.03
N ALA A 29 -2.25 1.69 6.80
CA ALA A 29 -1.06 1.23 7.50
C ALA A 29 -1.14 1.48 9.01
N TYR A 30 -1.59 2.66 9.44
CA TYR A 30 -1.82 2.93 10.86
C TYR A 30 -2.98 2.12 11.44
N LEU A 31 -4.07 1.92 10.69
CA LEU A 31 -5.17 1.08 11.14
C LEU A 31 -4.71 -0.38 11.35
N THR A 32 -3.83 -0.85 10.47
CA THR A 32 -3.15 -2.15 10.61
C THR A 32 -2.34 -2.20 11.91
N GLN A 33 -1.66 -1.11 12.26
CA GLN A 33 -0.93 -0.91 13.52
C GLN A 33 -1.84 -0.44 14.67
N SER A 34 -3.06 -0.99 14.76
CA SER A 34 -3.99 -0.73 15.86
C SER A 34 -4.67 -2.00 16.38
N ILE A 35 -5.40 -1.88 17.49
CA ILE A 35 -6.24 -2.96 18.05
C ILE A 35 -7.40 -3.37 17.14
N TYR A 36 -7.71 -2.55 16.13
CA TYR A 36 -8.70 -2.87 15.09
C TYR A 36 -8.08 -3.54 13.86
N GLY A 37 -6.74 -3.56 13.80
CA GLY A 37 -5.95 -4.23 12.77
C GLY A 37 -5.27 -5.48 13.34
N ARG A 38 -3.95 -5.44 13.43
CA ARG A 38 -3.09 -6.58 13.83
C ARG A 38 -2.63 -6.55 15.27
N CYS A 39 -2.89 -5.48 16.01
CA CYS A 39 -2.39 -5.39 17.37
C CYS A 39 -3.29 -6.13 18.35
N THR A 40 -2.67 -6.87 19.27
CA THR A 40 -3.37 -7.51 20.40
C THR A 40 -3.52 -6.57 21.59
N SER A 41 -2.73 -5.50 21.63
CA SER A 41 -2.80 -4.42 22.62
C SER A 41 -2.35 -3.10 21.98
N SER A 42 -2.34 -2.00 22.74
CA SER A 42 -1.81 -0.71 22.26
C SER A 42 -0.29 -0.69 22.04
N THR A 43 0.43 -1.74 22.44
CA THR A 43 1.90 -1.81 22.36
C THR A 43 2.42 -3.11 21.75
N SER A 44 1.54 -4.08 21.47
CA SER A 44 1.90 -5.37 20.91
C SER A 44 1.21 -5.56 19.58
N CYS A 45 1.98 -5.38 18.51
CA CYS A 45 1.54 -5.47 17.13
C CYS A 45 2.38 -6.50 16.39
N THR A 46 1.75 -7.25 15.50
CA THR A 46 2.43 -8.14 14.56
C THR A 46 2.26 -7.57 13.17
N GLU A 47 3.33 -7.54 12.39
CA GLU A 47 3.25 -7.12 11.00
C GLU A 47 2.30 -8.01 10.17
N VAL A 48 1.91 -7.52 9.00
CA VAL A 48 1.25 -8.33 7.97
C VAL A 48 2.25 -9.35 7.42
N GLY A 49 1.82 -10.59 7.22
CA GLY A 49 2.65 -11.62 6.61
C GLY A 49 2.96 -11.31 5.15
N ILE A 50 4.20 -11.53 4.73
CA ILE A 50 4.63 -11.27 3.36
C ILE A 50 3.98 -12.21 2.35
N ASN A 51 3.48 -11.65 1.25
CA ASN A 51 3.17 -12.37 0.05
C ASN A 51 4.41 -12.48 -0.86
N ASN A 52 5.11 -13.62 -0.85
CA ASN A 52 6.18 -13.92 -1.79
C ASN A 52 5.78 -14.85 -2.93
N LYS A 53 4.47 -14.88 -3.25
CA LYS A 53 3.96 -15.54 -4.44
C LYS A 53 3.77 -14.54 -5.57
N SER A 54 4.50 -14.82 -6.64
CA SER A 54 4.37 -14.08 -7.89
C SER A 54 2.94 -14.24 -8.44
N PHE A 55 2.26 -13.11 -8.65
CA PHE A 55 0.95 -13.01 -9.30
C PHE A 55 -0.25 -13.68 -8.61
N ILE A 56 -0.12 -14.07 -7.34
CA ILE A 56 -1.23 -14.70 -6.60
C ILE A 56 -1.49 -13.91 -5.33
N THR A 57 -2.69 -13.35 -5.21
CA THR A 57 -3.12 -12.55 -4.07
C THR A 57 -3.55 -13.43 -2.90
N GLY A 58 -3.44 -12.88 -1.69
CA GLY A 58 -3.98 -13.53 -0.49
C GLY A 58 -3.19 -14.74 0.02
N TYR A 59 -1.96 -14.91 -0.46
CA TYR A 59 -0.98 -15.82 0.11
C TYR A 59 -0.09 -15.06 1.08
N GLY A 60 0.10 -15.61 2.27
CA GLY A 60 0.88 -14.99 3.32
C GLY A 60 1.80 -15.98 4.01
N ALA A 61 3.06 -15.56 4.20
CA ALA A 61 3.89 -16.12 5.25
C ALA A 61 3.25 -15.88 6.62
N PRO A 62 3.68 -16.63 7.66
CA PRO A 62 3.38 -16.24 9.03
C PRO A 62 3.72 -14.76 9.24
N ALA A 63 2.86 -14.07 9.97
CA ALA A 63 3.00 -12.65 10.22
C ALA A 63 4.33 -12.28 10.90
N GLY A 64 5.03 -11.28 10.36
CA GLY A 64 6.38 -10.91 10.80
C GLY A 64 7.48 -11.93 10.45
N SER A 65 7.22 -12.83 9.49
CA SER A 65 8.22 -13.78 8.98
C SER A 65 8.80 -13.34 7.64
N ASP A 66 10.11 -13.54 7.49
CA ASP A 66 10.83 -13.34 6.23
C ASP A 66 10.75 -14.55 5.28
N THR A 67 10.02 -15.60 5.67
CA THR A 67 10.00 -16.88 4.96
C THR A 67 8.87 -16.98 3.93
N SER A 68 8.99 -17.89 2.97
CA SER A 68 7.92 -18.14 2.00
C SER A 68 6.93 -19.20 2.44
N ALA A 69 5.65 -18.85 2.44
CA ALA A 69 4.58 -19.83 2.53
C ALA A 69 4.12 -20.24 1.12
N SER A 70 4.15 -21.55 0.85
CA SER A 70 3.69 -22.10 -0.43
C SER A 70 2.20 -22.39 -0.50
N ASN A 71 1.52 -22.50 0.65
CA ASN A 71 0.13 -22.95 0.74
C ASN A 71 -0.65 -22.10 1.74
N GLY A 72 -1.56 -21.26 1.25
CA GLY A 72 -2.48 -20.52 2.12
C GLY A 72 -3.29 -19.53 1.32
N THR A 73 -4.45 -19.95 0.80
CA THR A 73 -5.42 -19.02 0.19
C THR A 73 -5.99 -18.09 1.26
N TYR A 74 -6.55 -16.96 0.84
CA TYR A 74 -7.03 -15.86 1.71
C TYR A 74 -7.89 -16.29 2.92
N ASN A 75 -8.62 -17.40 2.81
CA ASN A 75 -9.52 -17.94 3.85
C ASN A 75 -8.87 -18.90 4.86
N THR A 76 -7.64 -19.35 4.61
CA THR A 76 -6.86 -20.19 5.51
C THR A 76 -6.22 -19.36 6.64
N SER A 77 -5.71 -20.01 7.70
CA SER A 77 -4.99 -19.30 8.76
C SER A 77 -3.78 -18.54 8.22
N LEU A 78 -2.97 -19.16 7.35
CA LEU A 78 -1.81 -18.53 6.73
C LEU A 78 -2.20 -17.40 5.76
N GLY A 79 -3.25 -17.58 4.96
CA GLY A 79 -3.74 -16.50 4.09
C GLY A 79 -4.16 -15.29 4.90
N LYS A 80 -4.90 -15.48 6.01
CA LYS A 80 -5.32 -14.39 6.91
C LYS A 80 -4.15 -13.63 7.54
N ASP A 81 -2.96 -14.23 7.65
CA ASP A 81 -1.78 -13.51 8.15
C ASP A 81 -1.29 -12.43 7.17
N ALA A 82 -1.53 -12.60 5.86
CA ALA A 82 -1.31 -11.55 4.85
C ALA A 82 -2.43 -10.49 4.79
N SER A 83 -3.40 -10.55 5.70
CA SER A 83 -4.48 -9.56 5.79
C SER A 83 -4.19 -8.52 6.86
N THR A 84 -4.46 -7.24 6.58
CA THR A 84 -4.29 -6.13 7.55
C THR A 84 -5.10 -6.24 8.84
N THR A 85 -6.05 -7.17 8.92
CA THR A 85 -6.88 -7.40 10.12
C THR A 85 -6.69 -8.77 10.76
N GLY A 86 -5.89 -9.67 10.15
CA GLY A 86 -5.85 -11.08 10.57
C GLY A 86 -7.15 -11.85 10.30
N THR A 87 -8.06 -11.31 9.49
CA THR A 87 -9.32 -11.96 9.08
C THR A 87 -9.45 -11.99 7.56
N ILE A 88 -10.52 -12.57 7.03
CA ILE A 88 -10.77 -12.56 5.58
C ILE A 88 -11.19 -11.20 5.01
N TYR A 89 -11.44 -10.22 5.90
CA TYR A 89 -12.03 -8.93 5.53
C TYR A 89 -11.02 -7.79 5.46
N GLY A 90 -9.78 -8.03 5.89
CA GLY A 90 -8.74 -7.02 5.74
C GLY A 90 -8.22 -6.96 4.31
N ILE A 91 -7.32 -6.03 4.10
CA ILE A 91 -6.72 -5.75 2.82
C ILE A 91 -5.51 -6.68 2.67
N TYR A 92 -5.36 -7.27 1.49
CA TYR A 92 -4.26 -8.16 1.15
C TYR A 92 -3.22 -7.44 0.29
N ASP A 93 -2.05 -8.08 0.14
CA ASP A 93 -0.93 -7.62 -0.68
C ASP A 93 -0.46 -6.21 -0.32
N MET A 94 -0.51 -5.90 0.98
CA MET A 94 0.14 -4.71 1.55
C MET A 94 1.56 -4.99 2.06
N SER A 95 1.99 -6.26 2.04
CA SER A 95 3.36 -6.72 2.24
C SER A 95 3.68 -7.77 1.17
N GLY A 96 4.58 -7.45 0.26
CA GLY A 96 4.93 -8.28 -0.89
C GLY A 96 3.89 -8.26 -2.01
N GLY A 97 3.91 -9.29 -2.86
CA GLY A 97 3.10 -9.35 -4.08
C GLY A 97 3.70 -8.46 -5.16
N ALA A 98 3.15 -7.26 -5.33
CA ALA A 98 3.65 -6.26 -6.25
C ALA A 98 3.67 -4.90 -5.56
N TYR A 99 4.63 -4.07 -5.92
CA TYR A 99 4.64 -2.68 -5.49
C TYR A 99 3.37 -1.99 -5.93
N GLU A 100 2.86 -1.13 -5.06
CA GLU A 100 1.70 -0.34 -5.40
C GLU A 100 2.00 1.13 -5.51
N TYR A 101 1.73 1.67 -6.70
CA TYR A 101 1.94 3.08 -6.97
C TYR A 101 0.91 3.95 -6.28
N VAL A 102 1.43 4.88 -5.47
CA VAL A 102 0.70 6.02 -4.93
C VAL A 102 1.50 7.29 -5.26
N MET A 103 0.85 8.27 -5.90
CA MET A 103 1.57 9.43 -6.43
C MET A 103 2.00 10.36 -5.29
N GLY A 104 3.31 10.58 -5.18
CA GLY A 104 3.93 11.46 -4.21
C GLY A 104 4.81 12.46 -4.95
N VAL A 105 4.32 13.68 -5.11
CA VAL A 105 5.03 14.72 -5.87
C VAL A 105 5.89 15.55 -4.93
N TYR A 106 7.14 15.79 -5.32
CA TYR A 106 8.03 16.68 -4.57
C TYR A 106 8.05 18.08 -5.21
N ASN A 107 7.82 19.13 -4.40
CA ASN A 107 7.82 20.53 -4.81
C ASN A 107 6.98 20.84 -6.06
N LYS A 108 5.82 20.19 -6.21
CA LYS A 108 4.93 20.30 -7.39
C LYS A 108 5.68 20.14 -8.71
N THR A 109 6.76 19.37 -8.71
CA THR A 109 7.59 19.12 -9.88
C THR A 109 7.12 17.84 -10.55
N ILE A 110 6.86 17.90 -11.85
CA ILE A 110 6.36 16.74 -12.60
C ILE A 110 7.37 15.59 -12.66
N GLY A 111 8.67 15.91 -12.63
CA GLY A 111 9.74 14.92 -12.61
C GLY A 111 9.65 13.92 -13.75
N GLU A 112 10.07 12.69 -13.48
CA GLU A 112 9.94 11.58 -14.43
C GLU A 112 8.56 10.91 -14.40
N SER A 113 7.53 11.52 -13.79
CA SER A 113 6.24 10.87 -13.49
C SER A 113 5.49 10.22 -14.67
N GLY A 114 5.91 10.49 -15.91
CA GLY A 114 5.26 10.02 -17.13
C GLY A 114 4.11 10.91 -17.62
N PHE A 115 3.78 11.99 -16.90
CA PHE A 115 2.77 12.95 -17.31
C PHE A 115 3.36 14.15 -18.07
N SER A 116 2.54 14.79 -18.92
CA SER A 116 2.89 16.08 -19.57
C SER A 116 2.62 17.29 -18.67
N SER A 117 1.69 17.15 -17.73
CA SER A 117 1.34 18.13 -16.70
C SER A 117 0.87 17.38 -15.45
N LEU A 118 1.06 17.95 -14.25
CA LEU A 118 0.53 17.33 -13.05
C LEU A 118 -0.99 17.13 -13.16
N PRO A 119 -1.53 15.98 -12.72
CA PRO A 119 -2.96 15.77 -12.65
C PRO A 119 -3.59 16.67 -11.58
N ASP A 120 -4.92 16.57 -11.41
CA ASP A 120 -5.61 17.24 -10.31
C ASP A 120 -5.01 16.85 -8.94
N THR A 121 -4.98 17.78 -7.99
CA THR A 121 -4.41 17.58 -6.65
C THR A 121 -5.08 16.47 -5.86
N LYS A 122 -6.29 16.04 -6.26
CA LYS A 122 -6.95 14.90 -5.64
C LYS A 122 -6.26 13.56 -5.91
N TYR A 123 -5.37 13.47 -6.91
CA TYR A 123 -4.68 12.25 -7.31
C TYR A 123 -3.27 12.10 -6.74
N TYR A 124 -2.75 13.09 -6.02
CA TYR A 124 -1.40 13.03 -5.48
C TYR A 124 -1.25 13.76 -4.15
N ASN A 125 -0.26 13.37 -3.36
CA ASN A 125 0.19 14.15 -2.22
C ASN A 125 1.43 14.97 -2.62
N ASN A 126 1.44 16.27 -2.30
CA ASN A 126 2.60 17.13 -2.52
C ASN A 126 3.44 17.25 -1.25
N TYR A 127 4.74 17.03 -1.37
CA TYR A 127 5.71 17.14 -0.29
C TYR A 127 6.72 18.23 -0.61
N THR A 128 7.19 18.94 0.41
CA THR A 128 8.17 20.04 0.28
C THR A 128 9.47 19.76 1.03
N GLU A 129 9.51 18.67 1.77
CA GLU A 129 10.64 18.24 2.59
C GLU A 129 10.93 16.77 2.28
N THR A 130 12.18 16.36 2.46
CA THR A 130 12.62 14.96 2.29
C THR A 130 12.31 14.09 3.51
N SER A 131 11.69 14.69 4.52
CA SER A 131 11.09 14.04 5.68
C SER A 131 9.70 14.62 5.88
N TYR A 132 8.72 13.76 6.08
CA TYR A 132 7.33 14.12 6.37
C TYR A 132 6.78 13.23 7.47
N THR A 133 6.23 13.84 8.51
CA THR A 133 5.53 13.13 9.58
C THR A 133 4.07 12.91 9.19
N GLY A 134 3.65 11.66 9.19
CA GLY A 134 2.33 11.24 8.72
C GLY A 134 2.43 10.41 7.45
N HIS A 135 1.28 9.84 7.06
CA HIS A 135 1.16 8.94 5.91
C HIS A 135 2.00 7.65 6.03
N ALA A 136 2.42 7.27 7.25
CA ALA A 136 3.32 6.15 7.51
C ALA A 136 4.63 6.26 6.71
N LEU A 137 5.34 7.39 6.90
CA LEU A 137 6.60 7.71 6.24
C LEU A 137 7.75 7.85 7.25
N THR A 138 8.05 9.06 7.72
CA THR A 138 9.29 9.31 8.50
C THR A 138 9.25 8.64 9.88
N GLU A 139 8.09 8.69 10.54
CA GLU A 139 7.87 8.12 11.86
C GLU A 139 7.88 6.59 11.89
N THR A 140 7.66 5.95 10.74
CA THR A 140 7.69 4.49 10.57
C THR A 140 8.92 4.00 9.80
N LYS A 141 9.89 4.88 9.56
CA LYS A 141 11.10 4.57 8.79
C LYS A 141 11.81 3.33 9.36
N ASN A 142 12.04 2.34 8.49
CA ASN A 142 12.71 1.08 8.80
C ASN A 142 12.04 0.24 9.90
N TRP A 143 10.77 0.49 10.23
CA TRP A 143 10.02 -0.44 11.09
C TRP A 143 9.94 -1.80 10.41
N TYR A 144 10.10 -2.86 11.20
CA TYR A 144 10.14 -4.25 10.70
C TYR A 144 11.23 -4.54 9.65
N SER A 145 12.22 -3.66 9.47
CA SER A 145 13.23 -3.72 8.41
C SER A 145 12.72 -3.36 7.01
N ASP A 146 11.52 -2.79 6.92
CA ASP A 146 10.95 -2.28 5.67
C ASP A 146 11.84 -1.21 5.02
N VAL A 147 11.86 -1.18 3.68
CA VAL A 147 12.58 -0.13 2.95
C VAL A 147 11.88 1.23 3.13
N ALA A 148 12.70 2.27 3.25
CA ALA A 148 12.26 3.64 3.45
C ALA A 148 13.07 4.61 2.58
N SER A 149 12.63 4.79 1.33
CA SER A 149 13.19 5.73 0.37
C SER A 149 12.16 6.80 0.00
N PHE A 150 12.45 8.04 0.39
CA PHE A 150 11.55 9.16 0.15
C PHE A 150 11.62 9.64 -1.32
N ILE A 151 10.51 10.14 -1.84
CA ILE A 151 10.44 10.74 -3.19
C ILE A 151 11.36 11.96 -3.33
N ASP A 152 11.69 12.30 -4.57
CA ASP A 152 12.38 13.54 -4.92
C ASP A 152 11.86 14.09 -6.27
N THR A 153 12.53 15.11 -6.81
CA THR A 153 12.14 15.71 -8.09
C THR A 153 12.25 14.77 -9.29
N SER A 154 13.09 13.73 -9.21
CA SER A 154 13.31 12.75 -10.28
C SER A 154 12.36 11.57 -10.13
N TYR A 155 12.05 11.16 -8.89
CA TYR A 155 11.23 9.99 -8.58
C TYR A 155 9.93 10.38 -7.83
N PRO A 156 8.89 10.86 -8.55
CA PRO A 156 7.67 11.42 -7.97
C PRO A 156 6.55 10.39 -7.70
N TRP A 157 6.91 9.14 -7.50
CA TRP A 157 5.97 8.08 -7.10
C TRP A 157 6.52 7.34 -5.89
N PHE A 158 5.65 7.05 -4.92
CA PHE A 158 5.94 6.00 -3.96
C PHE A 158 5.44 4.67 -4.52
N GLY A 159 6.28 3.65 -4.48
CA GLY A 159 5.87 2.25 -4.52
C GLY A 159 5.79 1.77 -3.08
N ARG A 160 4.62 1.28 -2.67
CA ARG A 160 4.36 0.80 -1.32
C ARG A 160 4.27 -0.72 -1.28
N GLY A 161 4.53 -1.30 -0.11
CA GLY A 161 4.29 -2.71 0.19
C GLY A 161 5.41 -3.68 -0.21
N GLY A 162 6.36 -3.28 -1.05
CA GLY A 162 7.34 -4.19 -1.65
C GLY A 162 6.74 -5.14 -2.69
N ASN A 163 7.58 -5.99 -3.29
CA ASN A 163 7.12 -7.05 -4.20
C ASN A 163 7.50 -8.44 -3.68
N TYR A 164 7.04 -9.48 -4.37
CA TYR A 164 7.17 -10.88 -3.95
C TYR A 164 8.62 -11.38 -3.74
N ASN A 165 9.64 -10.69 -4.27
CA ASN A 165 11.05 -11.07 -4.10
C ASN A 165 11.79 -10.28 -3.03
N TYR A 166 11.13 -9.37 -2.31
CA TYR A 166 11.80 -8.44 -1.38
C TYR A 166 12.14 -9.05 -0.01
N GLY A 167 11.54 -10.19 0.35
CA GLY A 167 11.76 -10.83 1.65
C GLY A 167 11.44 -9.86 2.79
N ALA A 168 12.26 -9.87 3.85
CA ALA A 168 12.11 -9.05 5.06
C ALA A 168 11.97 -7.53 4.83
N ASN A 169 12.31 -7.04 3.64
CA ASN A 169 12.27 -5.62 3.31
C ASN A 169 10.90 -5.14 2.81
N ALA A 170 9.95 -6.06 2.62
CA ALA A 170 8.59 -5.75 2.18
C ALA A 170 7.62 -5.78 3.37
N GLY A 171 6.75 -4.78 3.44
CA GLY A 171 5.84 -4.64 4.56
C GLY A 171 4.85 -3.51 4.34
N VAL A 172 3.87 -3.44 5.23
CA VAL A 172 2.81 -2.41 5.15
C VAL A 172 3.36 -0.99 5.31
N LEU A 173 4.56 -0.87 5.87
CA LEU A 173 5.26 0.40 6.11
C LEU A 173 6.34 0.67 5.05
N ASP A 174 6.63 -0.26 4.14
CA ASP A 174 7.56 -0.11 3.01
C ASP A 174 7.17 1.05 2.09
N PHE A 175 8.11 1.95 1.83
CA PHE A 175 8.05 2.93 0.75
C PHE A 175 9.37 3.00 0.01
N SER A 176 9.28 2.93 -1.32
CA SER A 176 10.37 3.16 -2.24
C SER A 176 10.00 4.25 -3.25
N ASN A 177 10.96 5.05 -3.70
CA ASN A 177 10.72 6.09 -4.71
C ASN A 177 10.89 5.54 -6.13
N PHE A 178 10.05 5.98 -7.06
CA PHE A 178 10.05 5.53 -8.46
C PHE A 178 9.69 6.66 -9.42
N SER A 179 10.07 6.48 -10.69
CA SER A 179 9.75 7.39 -11.79
C SER A 179 8.37 7.15 -12.40
N GLY A 180 7.65 6.08 -12.02
CA GLY A 180 6.33 5.76 -12.59
C GLY A 180 6.40 4.88 -13.85
N ILE A 181 7.55 4.22 -14.06
CA ILE A 181 7.73 3.24 -15.12
C ILE A 181 6.82 2.03 -14.93
N SER A 182 6.30 1.48 -16.03
CA SER A 182 5.58 0.20 -15.99
C SER A 182 6.56 -0.96 -15.77
N GLY A 183 6.19 -1.94 -14.95
CA GLY A 183 6.98 -3.16 -14.75
C GLY A 183 6.11 -4.32 -14.28
N SER A 184 6.62 -5.55 -14.41
CA SER A 184 5.89 -6.77 -14.04
C SER A 184 5.65 -6.94 -12.52
N ILE A 185 6.33 -6.12 -11.71
CA ILE A 185 6.21 -6.07 -10.25
C ILE A 185 5.53 -4.78 -9.77
N MET A 186 4.96 -4.00 -10.68
CA MET A 186 4.27 -2.75 -10.37
C MET A 186 2.77 -2.95 -10.57
N SER A 187 2.01 -2.47 -9.61
CA SER A 187 0.55 -2.54 -9.55
C SER A 187 0.01 -1.24 -8.93
N SER A 188 -1.29 -1.22 -8.69
CA SER A 188 -2.00 -0.06 -8.24
C SER A 188 -3.33 -0.50 -7.59
N ARG A 189 -3.73 0.11 -6.47
CA ARG A 189 -5.06 -0.12 -5.86
C ARG A 189 -6.01 1.07 -6.04
N PRO A 190 -7.28 0.82 -6.45
CA PRO A 190 -8.30 1.85 -6.43
C PRO A 190 -8.85 2.08 -5.02
N VAL A 191 -9.26 3.31 -4.76
CA VAL A 191 -9.99 3.75 -3.56
C VAL A 191 -11.38 4.22 -4.00
N ILE A 192 -12.38 3.94 -3.16
CA ILE A 192 -13.75 4.44 -3.32
C ILE A 192 -14.04 5.32 -2.11
N SER A 193 -14.43 6.57 -2.35
CA SER A 193 -14.82 7.52 -1.32
C SER A 193 -16.14 8.19 -1.67
N ASN A 194 -16.78 8.81 -0.69
CA ASN A 194 -17.86 9.75 -0.96
C ASN A 194 -17.27 11.04 -1.58
N LYS A 195 -18.05 11.73 -2.40
CA LYS A 195 -17.71 13.06 -2.94
C LYS A 195 -17.91 14.17 -1.91
#